data_AF-A0A946VRS9-F1
#
_entry.id   AF-A0A946VRS9-F1
#
_cell.length_a   1.000
_cell.length_b   1.000
_cell.length_c   1.000
_cell.angle_alpha   90.00
_cell.angle_beta   90.00
_cell.angle_gamma   90.00
#
_symmetry.space_group_name_H-M   'P 1'
#
loop_
_entity.id
_entity.type
_entity.pdbx_description
1 polymer ?
#
loop_
_entity_poly.entity_id
_entity_poly.type
_entity_poly.pdbx_seq_one_letter_code
_entity_poly.pdbx_strand_id
1 'polypeptide(L)'
;MNTPKHGKSSNKLRLTLANGILLLLAFASTANAQRSEEWQLPEELSAKVEMLDLEQQLFIVSGDYQDFIPPRQLEHALTTRDVDELSVMFADLMAVAEEMGYEPERDMGAMPLNLSTDEFHNGVIRPPILREEEREPGPFSVHRYLFPESGIPTFAGAKVAIWPEDLIAGDVDVAIVGVPNDMGSGRRNAEYGPRVMRALDTLALPDVDSLLNPREVLSIADYGDFAIDNMSTELTVDHVTSMVTETAGTGAVPMMVGGDTSMLYPGVKGVATTHGYGEIGLVHFSAHPDSDTNAVHTVSDEQALFLLLDEGILSGEDVVTVGLRGPAVDVDTLQWLRDQEVRYHTMAEITRYGYDSVLERVLEEVEEGPEKFFVSIDVSVIEPSQMVAAGRIVSNGLSVQQVASSIRQLCAEKEIVGFEITDMAPMLDFSRLSAVNANTVLNACLVGLAVRKSGLSADYVHPLAIDHGQD
;
A
#
# COMPACT_ATOMS: atom_id res chain seq x y z
N MET A 1 37.64 -55.60 -30.38
CA MET A 1 38.53 -56.55 -29.69
C MET A 1 39.25 -55.81 -28.58
N ASN A 2 39.41 -56.48 -27.44
CA ASN A 2 40.25 -56.14 -26.29
C ASN A 2 39.73 -55.09 -25.28
N THR A 3 38.99 -55.62 -24.32
CA THR A 3 39.09 -55.26 -22.90
C THR A 3 40.52 -55.37 -22.39
N PRO A 4 40.83 -54.66 -21.28
CA PRO A 4 41.36 -55.42 -20.17
C PRO A 4 40.75 -55.07 -18.80
N LYS A 5 40.78 -56.11 -17.97
CA LYS A 5 40.34 -56.21 -16.58
C LYS A 5 41.21 -55.39 -15.63
N HIS A 6 40.59 -54.70 -14.67
CA HIS A 6 41.11 -54.47 -13.31
C HIS A 6 39.94 -54.79 -12.36
N GLY A 7 40.04 -55.64 -11.35
CA GLY A 7 41.09 -55.72 -10.34
C GLY A 7 40.45 -55.27 -9.02
N LYS A 8 39.77 -56.19 -8.32
CA LYS A 8 39.20 -55.94 -6.99
C LYS A 8 40.34 -55.64 -6.02
N SER A 9 40.27 -54.50 -5.35
CA SER A 9 40.95 -54.24 -4.08
C SER A 9 40.09 -53.31 -3.26
N SER A 10 39.43 -53.92 -2.27
CA SER A 10 38.73 -53.28 -1.17
C SER A 10 39.67 -52.38 -0.37
N ASN A 11 39.29 -51.12 -0.13
CA ASN A 11 39.55 -50.46 1.14
C ASN A 11 38.58 -49.29 1.37
N LYS A 12 37.65 -49.55 2.29
CA LYS A 12 36.99 -48.64 3.24
C LYS A 12 37.15 -47.13 2.97
N LEU A 13 36.08 -46.49 2.47
CA LEU A 13 35.68 -45.17 2.94
C LEU A 13 34.30 -45.31 3.58
N ARG A 14 34.27 -45.23 4.93
CA ARG A 14 33.03 -44.95 5.67
C ARG A 14 32.71 -43.48 5.41
N LEU A 15 31.87 -43.22 4.41
CA LEU A 15 31.15 -41.95 4.28
C LEU A 15 29.88 -42.12 5.13
N THR A 16 29.85 -41.43 6.27
CA THR A 16 28.67 -41.33 7.14
C THR A 16 27.53 -40.64 6.40
N LEU A 17 26.34 -41.24 6.47
CA LEU A 17 25.08 -40.82 5.80
C LEU A 17 24.65 -39.37 6.09
N ALA A 18 25.23 -38.70 7.09
CA ALA A 18 24.84 -37.36 7.54
C ALA A 18 24.97 -36.26 6.45
N ASN A 19 25.92 -36.38 5.52
CA ASN A 19 26.13 -35.36 4.48
C ASN A 19 25.23 -35.53 3.24
N GLY A 20 24.50 -36.65 3.12
CA GLY A 20 23.59 -36.88 2.00
C GLY A 20 22.26 -36.14 2.14
N ILE A 21 21.82 -35.92 3.39
CA ILE A 21 20.55 -35.25 3.71
C ILE A 21 20.67 -33.73 3.49
N LEU A 22 21.84 -33.13 3.73
CA LEU A 22 22.10 -31.71 3.47
C LEU A 22 22.02 -31.30 1.99
N LEU A 23 22.23 -32.22 1.05
CA LEU A 23 22.24 -31.90 -0.38
C LEU A 23 20.85 -31.94 -1.03
N LEU A 24 19.88 -32.61 -0.39
CA LEU A 24 18.46 -32.64 -0.81
C LEU A 24 17.67 -31.43 -0.28
N LEU A 25 18.22 -30.72 0.72
CA LEU A 25 17.65 -29.51 1.32
C LEU A 25 17.73 -28.26 0.43
N ALA A 26 18.43 -28.31 -0.71
CA ALA A 26 18.68 -27.14 -1.57
C ALA A 26 17.60 -26.85 -2.63
N PHE A 27 16.45 -27.54 -2.61
CA PHE A 27 15.37 -27.36 -3.60
C PHE A 27 13.98 -27.22 -2.99
N ALA A 28 13.88 -26.76 -1.74
CA ALA A 28 12.62 -26.22 -1.20
C ALA A 28 12.49 -24.74 -1.61
N SER A 29 11.26 -24.26 -1.80
CA SER A 29 10.95 -22.90 -2.23
C SER A 29 11.72 -21.84 -1.42
N THR A 30 12.16 -20.78 -2.08
CA THR A 30 12.97 -19.72 -1.47
C THR A 30 12.27 -18.99 -0.32
N ALA A 31 10.93 -19.09 -0.22
CA ALA A 31 10.14 -18.57 0.89
C ALA A 31 10.28 -19.38 2.20
N ASN A 32 10.46 -20.71 2.11
CA ASN A 32 10.56 -21.58 3.29
C ASN A 32 11.97 -21.66 3.90
N ALA A 33 12.99 -21.18 3.20
CA ALA A 33 14.36 -21.20 3.72
C ALA A 33 14.55 -20.19 4.88
N GLN A 34 13.82 -19.08 4.90
CA GLN A 34 13.99 -18.00 5.89
C GLN A 34 13.32 -18.28 7.24
N ARG A 35 12.14 -18.92 7.29
CA ARG A 35 11.46 -19.33 8.55
C ARG A 35 12.32 -20.25 9.43
N SER A 36 13.27 -20.96 8.83
CA SER A 36 14.19 -21.86 9.53
C SER A 36 15.32 -21.14 10.30
N GLU A 37 15.55 -19.84 10.06
CA GLU A 37 16.68 -19.11 10.67
C GLU A 37 16.42 -18.65 12.11
N GLU A 38 15.18 -18.40 12.53
CA GLU A 38 14.86 -17.87 13.86
C GLU A 38 14.68 -18.94 14.96
N TRP A 39 14.20 -20.13 14.59
CA TRP A 39 14.02 -21.24 15.53
C TRP A 39 14.88 -22.43 15.13
N GLN A 40 15.93 -22.68 15.90
CA GLN A 40 16.73 -23.88 15.77
C GLN A 40 16.23 -24.95 16.73
N LEU A 41 15.96 -26.14 16.22
CA LEU A 41 15.63 -27.31 17.03
C LEU A 41 16.73 -27.50 18.10
N PRO A 42 16.39 -27.43 19.41
CA PRO A 42 17.37 -27.64 20.46
C PRO A 42 18.07 -28.99 20.29
N GLU A 43 19.40 -29.01 20.42
CA GLU A 43 20.23 -30.21 20.20
C GLU A 43 19.75 -31.40 21.06
N GLU A 44 19.24 -31.12 22.26
CA GLU A 44 18.67 -32.08 23.20
C GLU A 44 17.39 -32.77 22.68
N LEU A 45 16.65 -32.11 21.78
CA LEU A 45 15.41 -32.61 21.18
C LEU A 45 15.64 -33.26 19.80
N SER A 46 16.81 -33.02 19.17
CA SER A 46 17.18 -33.58 17.86
C SER A 46 17.07 -35.10 17.81
N ALA A 47 17.56 -35.78 18.85
CA ALA A 47 17.52 -37.24 18.93
C ALA A 47 16.08 -37.81 18.92
N LYS A 48 15.09 -37.02 19.35
CA LYS A 48 13.68 -37.44 19.37
C LYS A 48 12.99 -37.16 18.05
N VAL A 49 13.33 -36.05 17.39
CA VAL A 49 12.88 -35.74 16.03
C VAL A 49 13.43 -36.77 15.03
N GLU A 50 14.68 -37.22 15.19
CA GLU A 50 15.27 -38.28 14.37
C GLU A 50 14.54 -39.64 14.47
N MET A 51 13.69 -39.85 15.48
CA MET A 51 12.87 -41.05 15.63
C MET A 51 11.54 -40.98 14.86
N LEU A 52 11.15 -39.80 14.39
CA LEU A 52 9.97 -39.58 13.55
C LEU A 52 10.27 -39.99 12.10
N ASP A 53 9.23 -40.11 11.27
CA ASP A 53 9.45 -40.36 9.84
C ASP A 53 10.06 -39.15 9.12
N LEU A 54 10.54 -39.36 7.90
CA LEU A 54 11.24 -38.32 7.15
C LEU A 54 10.35 -37.13 6.80
N GLU A 55 9.06 -37.34 6.55
CA GLU A 55 8.14 -36.26 6.17
C GLU A 55 7.82 -35.37 7.38
N GLN A 56 7.61 -35.97 8.55
CA GLN A 56 7.45 -35.26 9.82
C GLN A 56 8.72 -34.49 10.20
N GLN A 57 9.90 -35.08 10.00
CA GLN A 57 11.17 -34.38 10.20
C GLN A 57 11.27 -33.15 9.29
N LEU A 58 10.91 -33.30 8.01
CA LEU A 58 10.92 -32.19 7.07
C LEU A 58 9.92 -31.10 7.45
N PHE A 59 8.70 -31.46 7.84
CA PHE A 59 7.65 -30.52 8.29
C PHE A 59 8.06 -29.70 9.53
N ILE A 60 8.87 -30.29 10.42
CA ILE A 60 9.45 -29.59 11.58
C ILE A 60 10.60 -28.67 11.14
N VAL A 61 11.50 -29.17 10.31
CA VAL A 61 12.73 -28.46 9.89
C VAL A 61 12.45 -27.33 8.90
N SER A 62 11.45 -27.49 8.04
CA SER A 62 10.98 -26.43 7.12
C SER A 62 10.32 -25.27 7.86
N GLY A 63 9.81 -25.50 9.07
CA GLY A 63 9.03 -24.53 9.82
C GLY A 63 7.53 -24.53 9.47
N ASP A 64 7.06 -25.41 8.59
CA ASP A 64 5.64 -25.48 8.17
C ASP A 64 4.69 -25.72 9.36
N TYR A 65 5.18 -26.35 10.44
CA TYR A 65 4.40 -26.52 11.67
C TYR A 65 3.94 -25.20 12.32
N GLN A 66 4.63 -24.09 12.05
CA GLN A 66 4.42 -22.81 12.73
C GLN A 66 3.05 -22.18 12.41
N ASP A 67 2.44 -22.57 11.29
CA ASP A 67 1.09 -22.14 10.93
C ASP A 67 0.02 -22.74 11.87
N PHE A 68 0.37 -23.80 12.61
CA PHE A 68 -0.56 -24.54 13.47
C PHE A 68 -0.25 -24.39 14.96
N ILE A 69 1.03 -24.37 15.33
CA ILE A 69 1.46 -24.27 16.73
C ILE A 69 2.69 -23.36 16.87
N PRO A 70 2.77 -22.54 17.93
CA PRO A 70 3.95 -21.73 18.17
C PRO A 70 5.16 -22.61 18.54
N PRO A 71 6.42 -22.16 18.29
CA PRO A 71 7.63 -22.93 18.58
C PRO A 71 7.74 -23.43 20.03
N ARG A 72 7.29 -22.64 21.01
CA ARG A 72 7.25 -23.07 22.43
C ARG A 72 6.32 -24.26 22.67
N GLN A 73 5.20 -24.33 21.94
CA GLN A 73 4.28 -25.45 22.05
C GLN A 73 4.85 -26.70 21.37
N LEU A 74 5.58 -26.53 20.27
CA LEU A 74 6.38 -27.60 19.66
C LEU A 74 7.43 -28.14 20.63
N GLU A 75 8.26 -27.28 21.23
CA GLU A 75 9.27 -27.68 22.24
C GLU A 75 8.63 -28.40 23.43
N HIS A 76 7.49 -27.89 23.91
CA HIS A 76 6.73 -28.54 24.98
C HIS A 76 6.24 -29.93 24.57
N ALA A 77 5.68 -30.09 23.37
CA ALA A 77 5.25 -31.37 22.84
C ALA A 77 6.44 -32.34 22.70
N LEU A 78 7.53 -31.90 22.10
CA LEU A 78 8.76 -32.68 21.95
C LEU A 78 9.36 -33.09 23.31
N THR A 79 9.22 -32.27 24.35
CA THR A 79 9.70 -32.60 25.69
C THR A 79 8.78 -33.59 26.42
N THR A 80 7.46 -33.42 26.31
CA THR A 80 6.50 -34.08 27.20
C THR A 80 5.84 -35.33 26.63
N ARG A 81 5.66 -35.42 25.32
CA ARG A 81 4.99 -36.53 24.65
C ARG A 81 5.94 -37.64 24.27
N ASP A 82 5.49 -38.89 24.17
CA ASP A 82 6.34 -39.95 23.60
C ASP A 82 6.37 -39.90 22.05
N VAL A 83 7.16 -40.79 21.42
CA VAL A 83 7.35 -40.79 19.96
C VAL A 83 6.06 -41.15 19.22
N ASP A 84 5.26 -42.06 19.78
CA ASP A 84 4.00 -42.49 19.15
C ASP A 84 2.96 -41.34 19.19
N GLU A 85 2.87 -40.64 20.33
CA GLU A 85 2.03 -39.45 20.48
C GLU A 85 2.45 -38.29 19.58
N LEU A 86 3.76 -38.09 19.38
CA LEU A 86 4.30 -37.09 18.46
C LEU A 86 3.99 -37.45 17.01
N SER A 87 4.17 -38.72 16.63
CA SER A 87 3.86 -39.18 15.28
C SER A 87 2.38 -38.96 14.93
N VAL A 88 1.45 -39.22 15.86
CA VAL A 88 0.02 -38.95 15.62
C VAL A 88 -0.23 -37.45 15.48
N MET A 89 0.35 -36.64 16.37
CA MET A 89 0.19 -35.19 16.31
C MET A 89 0.69 -34.60 14.99
N PHE A 90 1.88 -34.98 14.53
CA PHE A 90 2.41 -34.44 13.26
C PHE A 90 1.66 -34.99 12.05
N ALA A 91 1.21 -36.24 12.07
CA ALA A 91 0.32 -36.74 11.03
C ALA A 91 -0.97 -35.92 10.94
N ASP A 92 -1.59 -35.59 12.08
CA ASP A 92 -2.78 -34.74 12.11
C ASP A 92 -2.48 -33.32 11.62
N LEU A 93 -1.37 -32.70 12.04
CA LEU A 93 -0.98 -31.35 11.59
C LEU A 93 -0.69 -31.30 10.09
N MET A 94 0.05 -32.28 9.58
CA MET A 94 0.35 -32.39 8.15
C MET A 94 -0.92 -32.65 7.33
N ALA A 95 -1.85 -33.47 7.83
CA ALA A 95 -3.13 -33.68 7.17
C ALA A 95 -3.95 -32.38 7.10
N VAL A 96 -3.97 -31.58 8.17
CA VAL A 96 -4.62 -30.26 8.14
C VAL A 96 -3.91 -29.32 7.16
N ALA A 97 -2.58 -29.34 7.11
CA ALA A 97 -1.81 -28.55 6.14
C ALA A 97 -2.13 -28.92 4.69
N GLU A 98 -2.23 -30.21 4.39
CA GLU A 98 -2.66 -30.71 3.08
C GLU A 98 -4.10 -30.29 2.77
N GLU A 99 -5.02 -30.39 3.75
CA GLU A 99 -6.40 -29.97 3.58
C GLU A 99 -6.56 -28.46 3.36
N MET A 100 -5.69 -27.63 3.96
CA MET A 100 -5.70 -26.18 3.76
C MET A 100 -5.28 -25.76 2.33
N GLY A 101 -4.51 -26.59 1.63
CA GLY A 101 -4.05 -26.30 0.28
C GLY A 101 -5.18 -26.33 -0.76
N TYR A 102 -5.00 -25.59 -1.85
CA TYR A 102 -5.92 -25.61 -2.99
C TYR A 102 -5.88 -26.96 -3.70
N GLU A 103 -7.04 -27.64 -3.81
CA GLU A 103 -7.18 -28.90 -4.53
C GLU A 103 -8.16 -28.75 -5.71
N PRO A 104 -7.72 -28.81 -6.98
CA PRO A 104 -8.58 -28.52 -8.14
C PRO A 104 -9.82 -29.43 -8.31
N GLU A 105 -9.80 -30.64 -7.74
CA GLU A 105 -10.94 -31.57 -7.78
C GLU A 105 -11.99 -31.25 -6.71
N ARG A 106 -11.58 -30.59 -5.61
CA ARG A 106 -12.41 -30.24 -4.45
C ARG A 106 -12.86 -28.78 -4.47
N ASP A 107 -11.93 -27.89 -4.83
CA ASP A 107 -12.04 -26.45 -4.68
C ASP A 107 -12.17 -25.75 -6.03
N MET A 108 -13.16 -24.88 -6.11
CA MET A 108 -13.29 -23.97 -7.25
C MET A 108 -12.27 -22.84 -7.10
N GLY A 109 -11.27 -22.79 -7.99
CA GLY A 109 -10.20 -21.77 -7.92
C GLY A 109 -10.70 -20.34 -8.13
N ALA A 110 -11.74 -20.15 -8.95
CA ALA A 110 -12.46 -18.89 -9.09
C ALA A 110 -13.88 -19.15 -9.60
N MET A 111 -14.85 -18.35 -9.14
CA MET A 111 -16.20 -18.36 -9.71
C MET A 111 -16.16 -17.72 -11.12
N PRO A 112 -16.53 -18.45 -12.19
CA PRO A 112 -16.49 -17.89 -13.53
C PRO A 112 -17.52 -16.78 -13.70
N LEU A 113 -17.12 -15.68 -14.33
CA LEU A 113 -18.02 -14.59 -14.69
C LEU A 113 -18.92 -15.01 -15.87
N ASN A 114 -20.15 -14.50 -15.89
CA ASN A 114 -21.04 -14.66 -17.03
C ASN A 114 -20.65 -13.70 -18.17
N LEU A 115 -19.68 -14.09 -18.99
CA LEU A 115 -19.17 -13.28 -20.11
C LEU A 115 -20.17 -13.11 -21.27
N SER A 116 -21.33 -13.79 -21.21
CA SER A 116 -22.37 -13.70 -22.25
C SER A 116 -23.46 -12.66 -21.95
N THR A 117 -23.43 -12.03 -20.77
CA THR A 117 -24.38 -10.97 -20.44
C THR A 117 -24.06 -9.68 -21.21
N ASP A 118 -25.08 -9.04 -21.77
CA ASP A 118 -24.94 -7.74 -22.45
C ASP A 118 -24.61 -6.60 -21.46
N GLU A 119 -24.70 -6.85 -20.15
CA GLU A 119 -24.47 -5.88 -19.08
C GLU A 119 -23.04 -5.93 -18.50
N PHE A 120 -22.13 -6.75 -19.04
CA PHE A 120 -20.82 -7.04 -18.43
C PHE A 120 -19.98 -5.80 -18.13
N HIS A 121 -20.05 -4.77 -18.99
CA HIS A 121 -19.30 -3.53 -18.85
C HIS A 121 -20.15 -2.31 -18.46
N ASN A 122 -21.41 -2.49 -18.06
CA ASN A 122 -22.35 -1.37 -17.87
C ASN A 122 -21.85 -0.32 -16.85
N GLY A 123 -21.04 -0.73 -15.86
CA GLY A 123 -20.48 0.18 -14.85
C GLY A 123 -19.31 1.05 -15.33
N VAL A 124 -18.62 0.69 -16.42
CA VAL A 124 -17.38 1.36 -16.87
C VAL A 124 -17.51 2.03 -18.25
N ILE A 125 -18.60 1.76 -18.98
CA ILE A 125 -18.86 2.40 -20.26
C ILE A 125 -19.28 3.86 -20.03
N ARG A 126 -18.62 4.77 -20.73
CA ARG A 126 -19.02 6.18 -20.82
C ARG A 126 -19.90 6.37 -22.06
N PRO A 127 -21.24 6.40 -21.93
CA PRO A 127 -22.10 6.26 -23.09
C PRO A 127 -22.11 7.56 -23.91
N PRO A 128 -22.08 7.49 -25.27
CA PRO A 128 -22.07 8.66 -26.14
C PRO A 128 -23.24 9.64 -25.91
N ILE A 129 -24.36 9.15 -25.36
CA ILE A 129 -25.52 9.97 -24.98
C ILE A 129 -25.17 11.06 -23.96
N LEU A 130 -24.18 10.84 -23.09
CA LEU A 130 -23.70 11.88 -22.17
C LEU A 130 -22.91 12.99 -22.87
N ARG A 131 -22.62 12.83 -24.17
CA ARG A 131 -22.06 13.86 -25.07
C ARG A 131 -23.12 14.48 -26.00
N GLU A 132 -24.40 14.13 -25.89
CA GLU A 132 -25.46 14.66 -26.77
C GLU A 132 -25.64 16.18 -26.65
N GLU A 133 -25.44 16.73 -25.45
CA GLU A 133 -25.37 18.17 -25.23
C GLU A 133 -23.94 18.63 -25.54
N GLU A 134 -23.69 19.04 -26.79
CA GLU A 134 -22.41 19.62 -27.19
C GLU A 134 -22.06 20.81 -26.28
N ARG A 135 -20.95 20.68 -25.55
CA ARG A 135 -20.30 21.78 -24.82
C ARG A 135 -18.85 21.89 -25.26
N GLU A 136 -18.33 23.11 -25.23
CA GLU A 136 -16.90 23.31 -25.39
C GLU A 136 -16.14 22.57 -24.27
N PRO A 137 -15.02 21.90 -24.60
CA PRO A 137 -14.18 21.27 -23.60
C PRO A 137 -13.69 22.28 -22.56
N GLY A 138 -13.66 21.84 -21.30
CA GLY A 138 -13.14 22.61 -20.18
C GLY A 138 -13.94 22.40 -18.90
N PRO A 139 -13.35 22.63 -17.71
CA PRO A 139 -14.06 22.48 -16.45
C PRO A 139 -15.17 23.53 -16.34
N PHE A 140 -16.34 23.13 -15.85
CA PHE A 140 -17.50 23.99 -15.69
C PHE A 140 -17.99 24.02 -14.25
N SER A 141 -18.57 25.14 -13.83
CA SER A 141 -19.10 25.28 -12.49
C SER A 141 -20.52 24.71 -12.40
N VAL A 142 -20.76 23.85 -11.42
CA VAL A 142 -22.11 23.43 -11.01
C VAL A 142 -22.71 24.37 -9.95
N HIS A 143 -21.95 25.38 -9.54
CA HIS A 143 -22.32 26.33 -8.50
C HIS A 143 -23.01 27.56 -9.09
N ARG A 144 -24.04 28.05 -8.38
CA ARG A 144 -24.77 29.27 -8.77
C ARG A 144 -23.98 30.55 -8.47
N TYR A 145 -23.20 30.55 -7.39
CA TYR A 145 -22.47 31.72 -6.91
C TYR A 145 -20.95 31.51 -7.06
N LEU A 146 -20.21 32.61 -7.12
CA LEU A 146 -18.76 32.60 -7.30
C LEU A 146 -18.02 31.98 -6.09
N PHE A 147 -18.56 32.16 -4.89
CA PHE A 147 -18.06 31.63 -3.63
C PHE A 147 -19.18 30.87 -2.91
N PRO A 148 -19.47 29.63 -3.33
CA PRO A 148 -20.58 28.86 -2.78
C PRO A 148 -20.22 28.34 -1.39
N GLU A 149 -20.85 28.88 -0.34
CA GLU A 149 -20.83 28.30 1.02
C GLU A 149 -21.82 27.11 1.17
N SER A 150 -22.59 26.82 0.11
CA SER A 150 -23.54 25.72 0.01
C SER A 150 -23.84 25.40 -1.46
N GLY A 151 -24.29 24.20 -1.77
CA GLY A 151 -24.59 23.80 -3.15
C GLY A 151 -24.40 22.31 -3.38
N ILE A 152 -24.19 21.94 -4.65
CA ILE A 152 -23.76 20.59 -5.01
C ILE A 152 -22.29 20.48 -4.56
N PRO A 153 -21.95 19.59 -3.61
CA PRO A 153 -20.59 19.51 -3.11
C PRO A 153 -19.67 18.93 -4.20
N THR A 154 -18.57 19.64 -4.44
CA THR A 154 -17.44 19.20 -5.25
C THR A 154 -16.17 19.31 -4.41
N PHE A 155 -15.16 18.50 -4.70
CA PHE A 155 -13.88 18.55 -3.99
C PHE A 155 -13.31 19.96 -4.09
N ALA A 156 -12.88 20.51 -2.95
CA ALA A 156 -12.39 21.89 -2.85
C ALA A 156 -13.36 22.96 -3.40
N GLY A 157 -14.66 22.66 -3.53
CA GLY A 157 -15.62 23.51 -4.24
C GLY A 157 -15.20 23.84 -5.68
N ALA A 158 -14.40 22.98 -6.30
CA ALA A 158 -13.82 23.16 -7.63
C ALA A 158 -14.86 23.04 -8.75
N LYS A 159 -14.46 23.47 -9.95
CA LYS A 159 -15.22 23.19 -11.17
C LYS A 159 -15.17 21.69 -11.47
N VAL A 160 -16.18 21.19 -12.16
CA VAL A 160 -16.27 19.79 -12.56
C VAL A 160 -15.67 19.61 -13.96
N ALA A 161 -14.87 18.56 -14.12
CA ALA A 161 -14.48 18.00 -15.41
C ALA A 161 -15.10 16.61 -15.55
N ILE A 162 -15.45 16.20 -16.77
CA ILE A 162 -16.08 14.89 -17.05
C ILE A 162 -15.19 14.05 -17.98
N TRP A 163 -14.47 14.72 -18.88
CA TRP A 163 -13.69 14.10 -19.94
C TRP A 163 -12.23 14.58 -19.89
N PRO A 164 -11.28 13.79 -20.43
CA PRO A 164 -9.88 14.19 -20.46
C PRO A 164 -9.68 15.47 -21.28
N GLU A 165 -10.50 15.70 -22.31
CA GLU A 165 -10.46 16.94 -23.09
C GLU A 165 -10.79 18.18 -22.25
N ASP A 166 -11.52 18.02 -21.14
CA ASP A 166 -11.77 19.12 -20.20
C ASP A 166 -10.54 19.47 -19.40
N LEU A 167 -9.81 18.46 -18.93
CA LEU A 167 -8.58 18.66 -18.18
C LEU A 167 -7.55 19.39 -19.04
N ILE A 168 -7.41 18.96 -20.30
CA ILE A 168 -6.52 19.56 -21.29
C ILE A 168 -6.95 21.01 -21.60
N ALA A 169 -8.22 21.23 -21.94
CA ALA A 169 -8.70 22.57 -22.31
C ALA A 169 -8.69 23.56 -21.12
N GLY A 170 -8.82 23.03 -19.90
CA GLY A 170 -8.75 23.82 -18.66
C GLY A 170 -7.34 24.08 -18.14
N ASP A 171 -6.30 23.52 -18.78
CA ASP A 171 -4.92 23.52 -18.27
C ASP A 171 -4.89 23.14 -16.78
N VAL A 172 -5.55 22.02 -16.46
CA VAL A 172 -5.78 21.58 -15.08
C VAL A 172 -4.48 21.05 -14.49
N ASP A 173 -4.05 21.63 -13.37
CA ASP A 173 -2.88 21.18 -12.62
C ASP A 173 -3.20 19.92 -11.79
N VAL A 174 -4.38 19.90 -11.16
CA VAL A 174 -4.78 18.82 -10.25
C VAL A 174 -6.21 18.38 -10.54
N ALA A 175 -6.37 17.09 -10.82
CA ALA A 175 -7.67 16.45 -10.94
C ALA A 175 -7.94 15.61 -9.68
N ILE A 176 -8.84 16.09 -8.81
CA ILE A 176 -9.24 15.36 -7.60
C ILE A 176 -10.34 14.38 -7.98
N VAL A 177 -10.14 13.10 -7.66
CA VAL A 177 -11.05 12.01 -8.01
C VAL A 177 -11.35 11.14 -6.80
N GLY A 178 -12.60 10.69 -6.67
CA GLY A 178 -12.95 9.68 -5.67
C GLY A 178 -12.77 8.26 -6.21
N VAL A 179 -12.26 7.36 -5.39
CA VAL A 179 -12.16 5.93 -5.73
C VAL A 179 -12.82 5.12 -4.61
N PRO A 180 -14.15 4.88 -4.67
CA PRO A 180 -14.90 4.36 -3.53
C PRO A 180 -14.75 2.84 -3.30
N ASN A 181 -13.58 2.24 -3.51
CA ASN A 181 -13.38 0.78 -3.38
C ASN A 181 -12.97 0.37 -1.96
N ASP A 182 -13.76 -0.43 -1.25
CA ASP A 182 -13.40 -0.97 0.08
C ASP A 182 -13.47 -2.50 0.16
N MET A 183 -13.29 -3.16 -0.99
CA MET A 183 -13.39 -4.60 -1.13
C MET A 183 -12.06 -5.32 -0.88
N GLY A 184 -10.92 -4.62 -1.00
CA GLY A 184 -9.57 -5.18 -0.90
C GLY A 184 -9.07 -5.41 0.54
N SER A 185 -9.65 -4.74 1.54
CA SER A 185 -9.18 -4.80 2.94
C SER A 185 -9.96 -5.74 3.85
N GLY A 186 -11.09 -6.28 3.39
CA GLY A 186 -12.06 -6.95 4.27
C GLY A 186 -12.71 -6.03 5.32
N ARG A 187 -12.35 -4.75 5.38
CA ARG A 187 -12.94 -3.72 6.22
C ARG A 187 -13.81 -2.81 5.36
N ARG A 188 -15.10 -2.76 5.66
CA ARG A 188 -16.04 -1.92 4.94
C ARG A 188 -16.05 -0.52 5.52
N ASN A 189 -16.61 0.39 4.73
CA ASN A 189 -16.92 1.79 4.97
C ASN A 189 -15.99 2.81 4.30
N ALA A 190 -14.80 2.42 3.84
CA ALA A 190 -13.92 3.34 3.13
C ALA A 190 -14.50 3.81 1.77
N GLU A 191 -15.48 3.08 1.22
CA GLU A 191 -16.25 3.49 0.02
C GLU A 191 -16.96 4.85 0.19
N TYR A 192 -17.30 5.23 1.43
CA TYR A 192 -17.99 6.49 1.72
C TYR A 192 -17.01 7.65 1.95
N GLY A 193 -15.71 7.35 2.09
CA GLY A 193 -14.66 8.33 2.29
C GLY A 193 -14.68 9.50 1.30
N PRO A 194 -14.67 9.23 -0.04
CA PRO A 194 -14.67 10.29 -1.04
C PRO A 194 -15.89 11.21 -0.91
N ARG A 195 -17.08 10.66 -0.65
CA ARG A 195 -18.31 11.44 -0.51
C ARG A 195 -18.28 12.37 0.70
N VAL A 196 -17.79 11.88 1.84
CA VAL A 196 -17.74 12.68 3.06
C VAL A 196 -16.66 13.76 2.94
N MET A 197 -15.48 13.43 2.43
CA MET A 197 -14.39 14.41 2.21
C MET A 197 -14.79 15.49 1.22
N ARG A 198 -15.47 15.11 0.13
CA ARG A 198 -16.02 16.03 -0.89
C ARG A 198 -17.06 17.00 -0.32
N ALA A 199 -17.86 16.54 0.64
CA ALA A 199 -18.98 17.33 1.19
C ALA A 199 -18.56 18.35 2.25
N LEU A 200 -17.31 18.29 2.74
CA LEU A 200 -16.80 19.24 3.71
C LEU A 200 -16.10 20.40 3.02
N ASP A 201 -16.41 21.62 3.46
CA ASP A 201 -15.75 22.86 3.00
C ASP A 201 -14.42 23.08 3.74
N THR A 202 -13.53 22.08 3.68
CA THR A 202 -12.24 22.07 4.38
C THR A 202 -11.07 21.69 3.47
N LEU A 203 -11.22 21.85 2.15
CA LEU A 203 -10.23 21.54 1.13
C LEU A 203 -9.87 22.78 0.29
N ALA A 204 -8.61 22.83 -0.17
CA ALA A 204 -8.01 23.97 -0.87
C ALA A 204 -8.22 25.31 -0.13
N LEU A 205 -8.06 25.28 1.19
CA LEU A 205 -8.15 26.46 2.04
C LEU A 205 -6.81 27.22 2.04
N PRO A 206 -6.85 28.56 2.25
CA PRO A 206 -5.63 29.35 2.38
C PRO A 206 -4.71 28.83 3.48
N ASP A 207 -3.42 28.75 3.15
CA ASP A 207 -2.37 28.35 4.07
C ASP A 207 -1.86 29.56 4.87
N VAL A 208 -1.73 29.41 6.18
CA VAL A 208 -1.24 30.51 7.04
C VAL A 208 0.26 30.69 6.89
N ASP A 209 1.01 29.62 6.65
CA ASP A 209 2.48 29.69 6.58
C ASP A 209 2.90 30.50 5.36
N SER A 210 2.44 30.13 4.16
CA SER A 210 2.77 30.83 2.92
C SER A 210 1.86 32.01 2.57
N LEU A 211 0.68 32.11 3.19
CA LEU A 211 -0.43 32.99 2.79
C LEU A 211 -0.94 32.76 1.36
N LEU A 212 -0.62 31.61 0.76
CA LEU A 212 -1.15 31.23 -0.53
C LEU A 212 -2.55 30.62 -0.38
N ASN A 213 -3.41 30.93 -1.34
CA ASN A 213 -4.65 30.20 -1.57
C ASN A 213 -4.43 29.23 -2.74
N PRO A 214 -4.43 27.89 -2.53
CA PRO A 214 -4.20 26.94 -3.60
C PRO A 214 -5.12 27.14 -4.80
N ARG A 215 -6.37 27.58 -4.58
CA ARG A 215 -7.36 27.83 -5.65
C ARG A 215 -7.04 29.03 -6.53
N GLU A 216 -6.17 29.92 -6.10
CA GLU A 216 -5.72 31.09 -6.86
C GLU A 216 -4.44 30.81 -7.65
N VAL A 217 -3.69 29.79 -7.25
CA VAL A 217 -2.41 29.41 -7.87
C VAL A 217 -2.56 28.21 -8.82
N LEU A 218 -3.40 27.24 -8.43
CA LEU A 218 -3.63 25.99 -9.15
C LEU A 218 -4.98 25.99 -9.86
N SER A 219 -5.01 25.45 -11.07
CA SER A 219 -6.21 25.03 -11.78
C SER A 219 -6.61 23.65 -11.23
N ILE A 220 -7.62 23.62 -10.37
CA ILE A 220 -8.12 22.39 -9.71
C ILE A 220 -9.49 22.03 -10.29
N ALA A 221 -9.68 20.75 -10.62
CA ALA A 221 -10.97 20.20 -11.03
C ALA A 221 -11.39 19.01 -10.15
N ASP A 222 -12.69 18.90 -9.86
CA ASP A 222 -13.30 17.65 -9.39
C ASP A 222 -13.60 16.80 -10.62
N TYR A 223 -12.94 15.65 -10.72
CA TYR A 223 -13.06 14.72 -11.85
C TYR A 223 -14.01 13.55 -11.54
N GLY A 224 -14.91 13.73 -10.57
CA GLY A 224 -15.94 12.78 -10.21
C GLY A 224 -15.38 11.59 -9.42
N ASP A 225 -16.04 10.45 -9.53
CA ASP A 225 -15.58 9.18 -8.96
C ASP A 225 -15.26 8.21 -10.12
N PHE A 226 -14.17 7.45 -9.98
CA PHE A 226 -13.93 6.31 -10.87
C PHE A 226 -14.88 5.18 -10.51
N ALA A 227 -15.39 4.50 -11.54
CA ALA A 227 -16.25 3.36 -11.35
C ALA A 227 -15.48 2.20 -10.72
N ILE A 228 -16.18 1.40 -9.92
CA ILE A 228 -15.61 0.23 -9.26
C ILE A 228 -16.57 -0.95 -9.43
N ASP A 229 -16.05 -2.16 -9.25
CA ASP A 229 -16.84 -3.37 -9.13
C ASP A 229 -16.88 -3.81 -7.65
N ASN A 230 -18.04 -3.63 -7.02
CA ASN A 230 -18.27 -3.97 -5.61
C ASN A 230 -18.17 -5.48 -5.30
N MET A 231 -17.97 -6.32 -6.32
CA MET A 231 -17.84 -7.77 -6.20
C MET A 231 -16.50 -8.29 -6.71
N SER A 232 -15.65 -7.44 -7.32
CA SER A 232 -14.32 -7.81 -7.81
C SER A 232 -13.35 -6.64 -7.71
N THR A 233 -12.41 -6.76 -6.77
CA THR A 233 -11.28 -5.83 -6.65
C THR A 233 -10.41 -5.89 -7.90
N GLU A 234 -10.26 -7.05 -8.52
CA GLU A 234 -9.43 -7.26 -9.71
C GLU A 234 -9.95 -6.48 -10.92
N LEU A 235 -11.26 -6.52 -11.19
CA LEU A 235 -11.87 -5.71 -12.25
C LEU A 235 -11.78 -4.21 -11.94
N THR A 236 -11.82 -3.85 -10.65
CA THR A 236 -11.65 -2.46 -10.20
C THR A 236 -10.24 -1.96 -10.48
N VAL A 237 -9.20 -2.74 -10.15
CA VAL A 237 -7.79 -2.39 -10.38
C VAL A 237 -7.53 -2.03 -11.84
N ASP A 238 -7.93 -2.90 -12.78
CA ASP A 238 -7.70 -2.67 -14.22
C ASP A 238 -8.33 -1.36 -14.70
N HIS A 239 -9.56 -1.09 -14.26
CA HIS A 239 -10.27 0.13 -14.64
C HIS A 239 -9.66 1.38 -14.00
N VAL A 240 -9.36 1.33 -12.70
CA VAL A 240 -8.75 2.46 -11.97
C VAL A 240 -7.37 2.77 -12.56
N THR A 241 -6.52 1.77 -12.83
CA THR A 241 -5.24 1.98 -13.52
C THR A 241 -5.42 2.70 -14.86
N SER A 242 -6.40 2.29 -15.66
CA SER A 242 -6.69 2.92 -16.95
C SER A 242 -7.14 4.39 -16.80
N MET A 243 -7.98 4.68 -15.81
CA MET A 243 -8.49 6.03 -15.55
C MET A 243 -7.42 6.97 -14.97
N VAL A 244 -6.54 6.45 -14.11
CA VAL A 244 -5.39 7.18 -13.60
C VAL A 244 -4.40 7.47 -14.73
N THR A 245 -4.15 6.50 -15.61
CA THR A 245 -3.32 6.70 -16.82
C THR A 245 -3.90 7.78 -17.73
N GLU A 246 -5.22 7.76 -17.97
CA GLU A 246 -5.90 8.79 -18.77
C GLU A 246 -5.72 10.18 -18.14
N THR A 247 -5.87 10.28 -16.82
CA THR A 247 -5.76 11.54 -16.08
C THR A 247 -4.33 12.08 -16.14
N ALA A 248 -3.34 11.27 -15.78
CA ALA A 248 -1.92 11.65 -15.83
C ALA A 248 -1.47 12.00 -17.26
N GLY A 249 -1.98 11.28 -18.27
CA GLY A 249 -1.71 11.56 -19.69
C GLY A 249 -2.21 12.92 -20.19
N THR A 250 -3.10 13.59 -19.45
CA THR A 250 -3.51 14.98 -19.75
C THR A 250 -2.51 16.03 -19.24
N GLY A 251 -1.57 15.65 -18.39
CA GLY A 251 -0.66 16.55 -17.69
C GLY A 251 -1.14 16.96 -16.28
N ALA A 252 -2.40 16.67 -15.94
CA ALA A 252 -2.93 16.89 -14.59
C ALA A 252 -2.43 15.83 -13.61
N VAL A 253 -2.13 16.22 -12.37
CA VAL A 253 -1.83 15.28 -11.28
C VAL A 253 -3.12 14.58 -10.85
N PRO A 254 -3.24 13.25 -10.97
CA PRO A 254 -4.34 12.50 -10.38
C PRO A 254 -4.20 12.50 -8.86
N MET A 255 -5.18 13.11 -8.19
CA MET A 255 -5.27 13.16 -6.73
C MET A 255 -6.46 12.31 -6.28
N MET A 256 -6.17 11.05 -5.94
CA MET A 256 -7.17 10.06 -5.55
C MET A 256 -7.60 10.23 -4.08
N VAL A 257 -8.89 10.09 -3.83
CA VAL A 257 -9.48 10.19 -2.50
C VAL A 257 -10.32 8.95 -2.23
N GLY A 258 -10.04 8.28 -1.13
CA GLY A 258 -10.85 7.22 -0.55
C GLY A 258 -10.59 5.84 -1.11
N GLY A 259 -11.48 4.93 -0.71
CA GLY A 259 -11.23 3.49 -0.84
C GLY A 259 -10.24 3.00 0.20
N ASP A 260 -10.02 1.69 0.24
CA ASP A 260 -8.96 1.08 1.03
C ASP A 260 -7.60 1.15 0.30
N THR A 261 -6.52 0.81 1.02
CA THR A 261 -5.15 0.95 0.53
C THR A 261 -4.80 -0.03 -0.60
N SER A 262 -5.72 -0.93 -1.02
CA SER A 262 -5.52 -1.68 -2.27
C SER A 262 -5.48 -0.78 -3.50
N MET A 263 -5.99 0.46 -3.40
CA MET A 263 -5.94 1.46 -4.48
C MET A 263 -4.55 2.08 -4.70
N LEU A 264 -3.61 1.91 -3.77
CA LEU A 264 -2.21 2.30 -3.95
C LEU A 264 -1.62 1.66 -5.22
N TYR A 265 -1.87 0.35 -5.40
CA TYR A 265 -1.36 -0.41 -6.52
C TYR A 265 -1.84 0.14 -7.88
N PRO A 266 -3.15 0.23 -8.18
CA PRO A 266 -3.62 0.77 -9.46
C PRO A 266 -3.32 2.27 -9.63
N GLY A 267 -3.25 3.04 -8.54
CA GLY A 267 -2.88 4.45 -8.54
C GLY A 267 -1.45 4.68 -9.04
N VAL A 268 -0.49 4.05 -8.38
CA VAL A 268 0.93 4.15 -8.77
C VAL A 268 1.14 3.54 -10.16
N LYS A 269 0.56 2.36 -10.44
CA LYS A 269 0.68 1.70 -11.76
C LYS A 269 0.17 2.58 -12.91
N GLY A 270 -0.94 3.29 -12.72
CA GLY A 270 -1.47 4.20 -13.75
C GLY A 270 -0.56 5.40 -14.02
N VAL A 271 -0.01 5.99 -12.96
CA VAL A 271 0.98 7.09 -13.07
C VAL A 271 2.26 6.61 -13.74
N ALA A 272 2.80 5.46 -13.32
CA ALA A 272 3.98 4.84 -13.91
C ALA A 272 3.77 4.47 -15.38
N THR A 273 2.57 4.07 -15.79
CA THR A 273 2.25 3.82 -17.21
C THR A 273 2.45 5.06 -18.08
N THR A 274 2.25 6.26 -17.50
CA THR A 274 2.45 7.55 -18.19
C THR A 274 3.90 8.02 -18.12
N HIS A 275 4.54 7.87 -16.96
CA HIS A 275 5.86 8.47 -16.69
C HIS A 275 7.06 7.52 -16.87
N GLY A 276 6.83 6.21 -16.93
CA GLY A 276 7.85 5.16 -17.00
C GLY A 276 7.85 4.30 -15.73
N TYR A 277 7.94 2.98 -15.90
CA TYR A 277 8.12 2.04 -14.79
C TYR A 277 9.57 2.14 -14.30
N GLY A 278 9.76 2.20 -12.98
CA GLY A 278 11.07 2.43 -12.36
C GLY A 278 11.62 3.85 -12.52
N GLU A 279 10.82 4.80 -13.01
CA GLU A 279 11.22 6.21 -13.22
C GLU A 279 10.56 7.18 -12.21
N ILE A 280 9.72 6.65 -11.32
CA ILE A 280 9.03 7.40 -10.26
C ILE A 280 9.33 6.75 -8.91
N GLY A 281 9.43 7.57 -7.87
CA GLY A 281 9.55 7.11 -6.49
C GLY A 281 8.19 7.10 -5.77
N LEU A 282 8.15 6.50 -4.60
CA LEU A 282 6.97 6.47 -3.73
C LEU A 282 7.34 6.95 -2.33
N VAL A 283 6.59 7.93 -1.82
CA VAL A 283 6.56 8.21 -0.37
C VAL A 283 5.23 7.74 0.19
N HIS A 284 5.28 6.72 1.05
CA HIS A 284 4.11 6.05 1.59
C HIS A 284 4.02 6.25 3.10
N PHE A 285 3.07 7.06 3.55
CA PHE A 285 2.78 7.21 4.98
C PHE A 285 1.69 6.21 5.37
N SER A 286 2.08 5.17 6.10
CA SER A 286 1.18 4.10 6.54
C SER A 286 1.60 3.54 7.90
N ALA A 287 0.64 3.02 8.65
CA ALA A 287 0.94 2.19 9.81
C ALA A 287 1.46 0.80 9.39
N HIS A 288 1.12 0.35 8.19
CA HIS A 288 1.30 -1.02 7.71
C HIS A 288 2.36 -1.07 6.60
N PRO A 289 3.04 -2.21 6.45
CA PRO A 289 4.04 -2.40 5.40
C PRO A 289 3.43 -2.62 4.01
N ASP A 290 2.18 -3.10 3.96
CA ASP A 290 1.41 -3.41 2.74
C ASP A 290 2.19 -4.29 1.74
N SER A 291 2.99 -5.21 2.30
CA SER A 291 3.98 -6.02 1.60
C SER A 291 3.78 -7.53 1.78
N ASP A 292 2.57 -8.01 2.06
CA ASP A 292 2.29 -9.43 2.20
C ASP A 292 2.57 -10.16 0.87
N THR A 293 3.36 -11.23 0.95
CA THR A 293 3.77 -12.04 -0.21
C THR A 293 2.92 -13.31 -0.36
N ASN A 294 2.09 -13.62 0.63
CA ASN A 294 1.39 -14.90 0.73
C ASN A 294 -0.09 -14.74 1.11
N ALA A 295 -0.73 -13.65 0.67
CA ALA A 295 -2.16 -13.48 0.87
C ALA A 295 -2.97 -14.46 0.01
N VAL A 296 -4.17 -14.78 0.49
CA VAL A 296 -5.11 -15.69 -0.20
C VAL A 296 -5.71 -15.05 -1.47
N HIS A 297 -5.80 -13.72 -1.49
CA HIS A 297 -6.27 -12.95 -2.65
C HIS A 297 -5.08 -12.50 -3.50
N THR A 298 -5.33 -12.23 -4.80
CA THR A 298 -4.28 -11.74 -5.71
C THR A 298 -4.04 -10.25 -5.60
N VAL A 299 -5.02 -9.52 -5.06
CA VAL A 299 -4.95 -8.10 -4.73
C VAL A 299 -5.67 -7.86 -3.41
N SER A 300 -4.99 -7.21 -2.48
CA SER A 300 -5.56 -6.69 -1.23
C SER A 300 -4.84 -5.41 -0.81
N ASP A 301 -5.33 -4.76 0.25
CA ASP A 301 -4.62 -3.64 0.87
C ASP A 301 -3.28 -4.08 1.48
N GLU A 302 -3.21 -5.30 2.00
CA GLU A 302 -2.01 -5.89 2.59
C GLU A 302 -0.90 -6.22 1.58
N GLN A 303 -1.18 -6.21 0.27
CA GLN A 303 -0.23 -6.59 -0.79
C GLN A 303 0.18 -5.43 -1.70
N ALA A 304 -0.38 -4.23 -1.52
CA ALA A 304 -0.30 -3.18 -2.54
C ALA A 304 1.15 -2.74 -2.85
N LEU A 305 2.01 -2.62 -1.84
CA LEU A 305 3.44 -2.33 -2.04
C LEU A 305 4.18 -3.54 -2.62
N PHE A 306 3.87 -4.76 -2.16
CA PHE A 306 4.45 -5.99 -2.71
C PHE A 306 4.24 -6.06 -4.23
N LEU A 307 3.01 -5.86 -4.71
CA LEU A 307 2.69 -5.93 -6.14
C LEU A 307 3.43 -4.88 -6.98
N LEU A 308 3.64 -3.67 -6.42
CA LEU A 308 4.39 -2.61 -7.10
C LEU A 308 5.87 -2.97 -7.30
N LEU A 309 6.46 -3.67 -6.33
CA LEU A 309 7.86 -4.10 -6.36
C LEU A 309 8.03 -5.37 -7.20
N ASP A 310 7.16 -6.37 -7.02
CA ASP A 310 7.21 -7.65 -7.73
C ASP A 310 7.05 -7.48 -9.25
N GLU A 311 6.18 -6.56 -9.69
CA GLU A 311 6.00 -6.24 -11.11
C GLU A 311 7.06 -5.27 -11.68
N GLY A 312 8.00 -4.78 -10.85
CA GLY A 312 9.01 -3.80 -11.27
C GLY A 312 8.41 -2.46 -11.69
N ILE A 313 7.26 -2.08 -11.13
CA ILE A 313 6.64 -0.77 -11.34
C ILE A 313 7.43 0.30 -10.59
N LEU A 314 7.90 -0.05 -9.38
CA LEU A 314 8.82 0.75 -8.56
C LEU A 314 10.12 -0.03 -8.32
N SER A 315 11.22 0.71 -8.15
CA SER A 315 12.45 0.20 -7.56
C SER A 315 12.38 0.43 -6.05
N GLY A 316 12.73 -0.56 -5.22
CA GLY A 316 12.59 -0.40 -3.77
C GLY A 316 13.50 0.67 -3.18
N GLU A 317 14.68 0.94 -3.77
CA GLU A 317 15.57 2.04 -3.35
C GLU A 317 14.93 3.44 -3.49
N ASP A 318 13.88 3.57 -4.31
CA ASP A 318 13.09 4.78 -4.56
C ASP A 318 11.78 4.81 -3.76
N VAL A 319 11.59 3.86 -2.84
CA VAL A 319 10.43 3.79 -1.93
C VAL A 319 10.85 4.19 -0.52
N VAL A 320 10.14 5.16 0.04
CA VAL A 320 10.27 5.59 1.44
C VAL A 320 8.94 5.40 2.16
N THR A 321 8.90 4.52 3.16
CA THR A 321 7.71 4.25 3.96
C THR A 321 7.84 4.80 5.38
N VAL A 322 6.86 5.57 5.85
CA VAL A 322 6.94 6.31 7.13
C VAL A 322 5.76 5.99 8.04
N GLY A 323 6.04 5.66 9.31
CA GLY A 323 5.03 5.47 10.35
C GLY A 323 4.69 4.01 10.68
N LEU A 324 5.47 3.06 10.14
CA LEU A 324 5.29 1.62 10.35
C LEU A 324 5.23 1.25 11.83
N ARG A 325 4.19 0.51 12.21
CA ARG A 325 3.96 0.01 13.57
C ARG A 325 2.88 -1.08 13.61
N GLY A 326 2.72 -1.68 14.79
CA GLY A 326 1.64 -2.64 15.03
C GLY A 326 2.02 -4.07 14.66
N PRO A 327 1.05 -5.00 14.70
CA PRO A 327 1.32 -6.43 14.63
C PRO A 327 1.81 -6.92 13.27
N ALA A 328 1.50 -6.18 12.18
CA ALA A 328 1.96 -6.52 10.83
C ALA A 328 3.43 -6.13 10.58
N VAL A 329 4.09 -5.47 11.52
CA VAL A 329 5.49 -5.06 11.41
C VAL A 329 6.34 -5.97 12.28
N ASP A 330 6.67 -7.15 11.75
CA ASP A 330 7.50 -8.17 12.39
C ASP A 330 8.89 -8.28 11.76
N VAL A 331 9.69 -9.26 12.21
CA VAL A 331 11.08 -9.42 11.76
C VAL A 331 11.16 -9.76 10.28
N ASP A 332 10.35 -10.72 9.84
CA ASP A 332 10.30 -11.19 8.45
C ASP A 332 9.90 -10.05 7.51
N THR A 333 8.87 -9.28 7.88
CA THR A 333 8.44 -8.10 7.12
C THR A 333 9.57 -7.07 6.99
N LEU A 334 10.23 -6.72 8.10
CA LEU A 334 11.30 -5.74 8.08
C LEU A 334 12.55 -6.23 7.32
N GLN A 335 12.82 -7.53 7.35
CA GLN A 335 13.90 -8.13 6.55
C GLN A 335 13.54 -8.12 5.07
N TRP A 336 12.32 -8.49 4.71
CA TRP A 336 11.85 -8.43 3.34
C TRP A 336 11.96 -7.01 2.76
N LEU A 337 11.51 -5.99 3.50
CA LEU A 337 11.65 -4.58 3.08
C LEU A 337 13.12 -4.20 2.83
N ARG A 338 14.06 -4.66 3.67
CA ARG A 338 15.50 -4.43 3.45
C ARG A 338 16.05 -5.17 2.24
N ASP A 339 15.63 -6.40 2.05
CA ASP A 339 16.04 -7.23 0.92
C ASP A 339 15.55 -6.64 -0.41
N GLN A 340 14.41 -5.95 -0.39
CA GLN A 340 13.89 -5.15 -1.50
C GLN A 340 14.49 -3.73 -1.56
N GLU A 341 15.41 -3.36 -0.66
CA GLU A 341 16.02 -2.02 -0.59
C GLU A 341 15.04 -0.87 -0.27
N VAL A 342 13.85 -1.18 0.23
CA VAL A 342 12.87 -0.18 0.70
C VAL A 342 13.41 0.54 1.94
N ARG A 343 13.40 1.88 1.88
CA ARG A 343 13.75 2.72 3.03
C ARG A 343 12.50 2.85 3.90
N TYR A 344 12.60 2.51 5.18
CA TYR A 344 11.44 2.55 6.08
C TYR A 344 11.76 3.18 7.42
N HIS A 345 10.79 3.93 7.94
CA HIS A 345 10.86 4.61 9.23
C HIS A 345 9.71 4.20 10.13
N THR A 346 10.03 3.38 11.12
CA THR A 346 9.04 2.90 12.10
C THR A 346 8.74 3.96 13.16
N MET A 347 7.59 3.83 13.83
CA MET A 347 7.33 4.66 15.02
C MET A 347 8.33 4.44 16.16
N ALA A 348 9.01 3.28 16.21
CA ALA A 348 10.09 3.05 17.17
C ALA A 348 11.32 3.93 16.87
N GLU A 349 11.65 4.13 15.60
CA GLU A 349 12.70 5.05 15.17
C GLU A 349 12.33 6.51 15.49
N ILE A 350 11.13 6.92 15.09
CA ILE A 350 10.60 8.28 15.31
C ILE A 350 10.56 8.62 16.80
N THR A 351 10.12 7.69 17.65
CA THR A 351 10.11 7.88 19.10
C THR A 351 11.53 8.00 19.68
N ARG A 352 12.49 7.24 19.14
CA ARG A 352 13.87 7.20 19.64
C ARG A 352 14.68 8.43 19.26
N TYR A 353 14.56 8.89 18.03
CA TYR A 353 15.39 9.96 17.47
C TYR A 353 14.68 11.31 17.34
N GLY A 354 13.36 11.33 17.58
CA GLY A 354 12.53 12.51 17.38
C GLY A 354 12.05 12.63 15.94
N TYR A 355 10.84 13.15 15.78
CA TYR A 355 10.19 13.32 14.49
C TYR A 355 10.99 14.20 13.53
N ASP A 356 11.43 15.39 13.95
CA ASP A 356 12.12 16.33 13.07
C ASP A 356 13.41 15.71 12.49
N SER A 357 14.17 14.98 13.31
CA SER A 357 15.40 14.29 12.88
C SER A 357 15.13 13.15 11.90
N VAL A 358 13.96 12.49 11.97
CA VAL A 358 13.59 11.43 11.04
C VAL A 358 13.03 12.03 9.75
N LEU A 359 12.25 13.10 9.83
CA LEU A 359 11.78 13.82 8.65
C LEU A 359 12.95 14.37 7.83
N GLU A 360 13.97 14.94 8.47
CA GLU A 360 15.18 15.39 7.77
C GLU A 360 15.83 14.25 6.96
N ARG A 361 15.92 13.04 7.53
CA ARG A 361 16.39 11.86 6.80
C ARG A 361 15.47 11.47 5.66
N VAL A 362 14.15 11.41 5.90
CA VAL A 362 13.16 11.11 4.84
C VAL A 362 13.35 12.05 3.65
N LEU A 363 13.56 13.35 3.90
CA LEU A 363 13.78 14.33 2.85
C LEU A 363 15.12 14.15 2.13
N GLU A 364 16.20 13.83 2.85
CA GLU A 364 17.48 13.45 2.24
C GLU A 364 17.35 12.21 1.34
N GLU A 365 16.61 11.20 1.79
CA GLU A 365 16.37 9.97 1.04
C GLU A 365 15.52 10.22 -0.21
N VAL A 366 14.48 11.05 -0.09
CA VAL A 366 13.67 11.52 -1.23
C VAL A 366 14.51 12.37 -2.18
N GLU A 367 15.45 13.16 -1.68
CA GLU A 367 16.35 13.97 -2.50
C GLU A 367 17.34 13.12 -3.31
N GLU A 368 17.81 12.00 -2.75
CA GLU A 368 18.65 11.01 -3.44
C GLU A 368 17.92 10.22 -4.53
N GLY A 369 16.60 10.11 -4.45
CA GLY A 369 15.75 9.39 -5.40
C GLY A 369 15.44 10.17 -6.69
N PRO A 370 14.44 9.71 -7.47
CA PRO A 370 14.07 10.34 -8.74
C PRO A 370 13.47 11.74 -8.55
N GLU A 371 13.32 12.51 -9.63
CA GLU A 371 12.68 13.83 -9.54
C GLU A 371 11.16 13.74 -9.27
N LYS A 372 10.55 12.64 -9.73
CA LYS A 372 9.11 12.43 -9.73
C LYS A 372 8.69 11.46 -8.64
N PHE A 373 7.70 11.85 -7.86
CA PHE A 373 7.17 11.02 -6.78
C PHE A 373 5.66 10.88 -6.85
N PHE A 374 5.19 9.68 -6.51
CA PHE A 374 3.83 9.45 -6.04
C PHE A 374 3.82 9.55 -4.50
N VAL A 375 2.82 10.23 -3.94
CA VAL A 375 2.68 10.34 -2.48
C VAL A 375 1.39 9.67 -2.04
N SER A 376 1.49 8.66 -1.18
CA SER A 376 0.34 7.90 -0.68
C SER A 376 0.21 8.05 0.83
N ILE A 377 -1.01 8.38 1.28
CA ILE A 377 -1.34 8.48 2.69
C ILE A 377 -2.44 7.50 3.06
N ASP A 378 -2.08 6.44 3.77
CA ASP A 378 -3.04 5.64 4.52
C ASP A 378 -3.34 6.37 5.84
N VAL A 379 -4.60 6.77 6.07
CA VAL A 379 -4.96 7.56 7.26
C VAL A 379 -4.67 6.84 8.58
N SER A 380 -4.48 5.51 8.56
CA SER A 380 -4.04 4.73 9.73
C SER A 380 -2.66 5.17 10.25
N VAL A 381 -1.84 5.88 9.46
CA VAL A 381 -0.57 6.45 9.94
C VAL A 381 -0.78 7.48 11.07
N ILE A 382 -1.93 8.16 11.07
CA ILE A 382 -2.28 9.20 12.04
C ILE A 382 -2.75 8.56 13.35
N GLU A 383 -2.37 9.18 14.47
CA GLU A 383 -2.75 8.76 15.82
C GLU A 383 -4.29 8.67 15.96
N PRO A 384 -4.84 7.54 16.45
CA PRO A 384 -6.27 7.32 16.63
C PRO A 384 -7.05 8.41 17.37
N SER A 385 -6.41 9.14 18.29
CA SER A 385 -7.07 10.27 18.98
C SER A 385 -7.45 11.42 18.04
N GLN A 386 -6.83 11.50 16.86
CA GLN A 386 -7.08 12.48 15.80
C GLN A 386 -7.68 11.86 14.54
N MET A 387 -7.50 10.55 14.33
CA MET A 387 -8.00 9.81 13.17
C MET A 387 -8.52 8.44 13.59
N VAL A 388 -9.75 8.39 14.13
CA VAL A 388 -10.36 7.12 14.54
C VAL A 388 -11.03 6.39 13.37
N ALA A 389 -11.29 7.09 12.27
CA ALA A 389 -11.95 6.58 11.07
C ALA A 389 -10.98 5.92 10.09
N ALA A 390 -10.29 4.86 10.53
CA ALA A 390 -9.43 4.02 9.69
C ALA A 390 -9.96 2.58 9.68
N GLY A 391 -9.92 1.91 8.52
CA GLY A 391 -10.28 0.50 8.38
C GLY A 391 -9.39 -0.40 9.23
N ARG A 392 -8.06 -0.25 9.11
CA ARG A 392 -7.05 -0.94 9.96
C ARG A 392 -6.41 0.03 10.95
N ILE A 393 -7.13 0.37 12.02
CA ILE A 393 -6.60 1.31 13.02
C ILE A 393 -5.48 0.72 13.89
N VAL A 394 -4.41 1.51 14.12
CA VAL A 394 -3.29 1.15 15.01
C VAL A 394 -2.96 2.31 15.95
N SER A 395 -2.64 2.06 17.23
CA SER A 395 -2.29 3.10 18.20
C SER A 395 -0.84 3.58 18.08
N ASN A 396 -0.52 4.73 18.71
CA ASN A 396 0.81 5.35 18.75
C ASN A 396 1.31 5.82 17.38
N GLY A 397 0.48 6.56 16.66
CA GLY A 397 0.77 7.10 15.33
C GLY A 397 1.37 8.51 15.34
N LEU A 398 1.52 9.09 14.15
CA LEU A 398 1.91 10.49 13.98
C LEU A 398 0.74 11.42 14.28
N SER A 399 1.02 12.62 14.77
CA SER A 399 -0.02 13.65 14.83
C SER A 399 -0.40 14.15 13.43
N VAL A 400 -1.64 14.61 13.25
CA VAL A 400 -2.09 15.20 11.97
C VAL A 400 -1.21 16.37 11.52
N GLN A 401 -0.66 17.15 12.47
CA GLN A 401 0.23 18.27 12.17
C GLN A 401 1.55 17.79 11.55
N GLN A 402 2.11 16.70 12.09
CA GLN A 402 3.33 16.09 11.56
C GLN A 402 3.12 15.56 10.14
N VAL A 403 2.04 14.79 9.92
CA VAL A 403 1.73 14.30 8.58
C VAL A 403 1.51 15.47 7.62
N ALA A 404 0.67 16.44 7.97
CA ALA A 404 0.40 17.60 7.11
C ALA A 404 1.67 18.43 6.80
N SER A 405 2.55 18.68 7.77
CA SER A 405 3.78 19.43 7.51
C SER A 405 4.75 18.66 6.61
N SER A 406 4.90 17.35 6.83
CA SER A 406 5.70 16.47 5.96
C SER A 406 5.19 16.53 4.51
N ILE A 407 3.88 16.36 4.32
CA ILE A 407 3.28 16.32 2.98
C ILE A 407 3.40 17.68 2.28
N ARG A 408 3.16 18.77 3.01
CA ARG A 408 3.35 20.14 2.48
C ARG A 408 4.77 20.33 1.95
N GLN A 409 5.77 19.92 2.74
CA GLN A 409 7.18 20.08 2.39
C GLN A 409 7.55 19.21 1.18
N LEU A 410 7.25 17.91 1.24
CA LEU A 410 7.51 16.96 0.13
C LEU A 410 6.91 17.45 -1.19
N CYS A 411 5.64 17.88 -1.17
CA CYS A 411 4.94 18.35 -2.37
C CYS A 411 5.45 19.70 -2.89
N ALA A 412 6.20 20.45 -2.07
CA ALA A 412 6.87 21.67 -2.50
C ALA A 412 8.27 21.38 -3.08
N GLU A 413 8.98 20.38 -2.56
CA GLU A 413 10.36 20.03 -2.95
C GLU A 413 10.45 19.23 -4.26
N LYS A 414 9.53 18.28 -4.48
CA LYS A 414 9.59 17.34 -5.62
C LYS A 414 8.47 17.55 -6.64
N GLU A 415 8.65 16.98 -7.83
CA GLU A 415 7.59 16.91 -8.84
C GLU A 415 6.61 15.78 -8.46
N ILE A 416 5.46 16.13 -7.91
CA ILE A 416 4.44 15.14 -7.57
C ILE A 416 3.63 14.80 -8.81
N VAL A 417 3.69 13.52 -9.22
CA VAL A 417 3.02 13.00 -10.41
C VAL A 417 1.76 12.20 -10.10
N GLY A 418 1.50 11.96 -8.81
CA GLY A 418 0.25 11.40 -8.32
C GLY A 418 0.18 11.50 -6.81
N PHE A 419 -1.04 11.53 -6.30
CA PHE A 419 -1.30 11.58 -4.86
C PHE A 419 -2.50 10.72 -4.52
N GLU A 420 -2.48 10.07 -3.37
CA GLU A 420 -3.69 9.47 -2.80
C GLU A 420 -3.82 9.65 -1.29
N ILE A 421 -5.07 9.57 -0.82
CA ILE A 421 -5.40 9.38 0.59
C ILE A 421 -6.45 8.28 0.72
N THR A 422 -6.13 7.22 1.48
CA THR A 422 -6.91 5.97 1.56
C THR A 422 -7.34 5.65 3.00
N ASP A 423 -8.14 4.59 3.13
CA ASP A 423 -8.61 3.94 4.36
C ASP A 423 -9.51 4.81 5.28
N MET A 424 -9.96 5.98 4.82
CA MET A 424 -10.87 6.82 5.58
C MET A 424 -12.29 6.22 5.60
N ALA A 425 -12.66 5.65 6.75
CA ALA A 425 -13.93 4.96 7.01
C ALA A 425 -14.88 5.83 7.87
N PRO A 426 -15.60 6.80 7.28
CA PRO A 426 -16.21 7.92 8.00
C PRO A 426 -17.26 7.54 9.04
N MET A 427 -17.92 6.40 8.92
CA MET A 427 -18.96 5.96 9.87
C MET A 427 -18.38 5.45 11.20
N LEU A 428 -17.07 5.27 11.29
CA LEU A 428 -16.38 5.01 12.55
C LEU A 428 -16.18 6.28 13.39
N ASP A 429 -16.39 7.47 12.83
CA ASP A 429 -16.26 8.74 13.53
C ASP A 429 -17.55 9.58 13.48
N PHE A 430 -18.25 9.63 14.61
CA PHE A 430 -19.46 10.43 14.77
C PHE A 430 -19.21 11.94 14.94
N SER A 431 -17.95 12.36 15.14
CA SER A 431 -17.59 13.76 15.41
C SER A 431 -17.22 14.57 14.17
N ARG A 432 -16.97 13.90 13.02
CA ARG A 432 -16.38 14.46 11.79
C ARG A 432 -14.92 14.90 11.89
N LEU A 433 -14.28 14.73 13.05
CA LEU A 433 -12.88 15.11 13.26
C LEU A 433 -11.95 14.45 12.25
N SER A 434 -12.14 13.15 12.01
CA SER A 434 -11.33 12.34 11.11
C SER A 434 -11.44 12.82 9.67
N ALA A 435 -12.66 13.13 9.21
CA ALA A 435 -12.87 13.65 7.86
C ALA A 435 -12.25 15.05 7.67
N VAL A 436 -12.32 15.92 8.69
CA VAL A 436 -11.63 17.22 8.66
C VAL A 436 -10.11 17.03 8.62
N ASN A 437 -9.57 16.11 9.42
CA ASN A 437 -8.13 15.84 9.47
C ASN A 437 -7.61 15.18 8.18
N ALA A 438 -8.38 14.30 7.54
CA ALA A 438 -8.06 13.75 6.23
C ALA A 438 -7.99 14.88 5.18
N ASN A 439 -8.97 15.79 5.21
CA ASN A 439 -8.95 16.96 4.34
C ASN A 439 -7.78 17.91 4.65
N THR A 440 -7.34 18.05 5.90
CA THR A 440 -6.13 18.82 6.25
C THR A 440 -4.88 18.26 5.55
N VAL A 441 -4.74 16.94 5.50
CA VAL A 441 -3.61 16.29 4.82
C VAL A 441 -3.69 16.47 3.31
N LEU A 442 -4.87 16.27 2.72
CA LEU A 442 -5.08 16.52 1.28
C LEU A 442 -4.79 18.00 0.93
N ASN A 443 -5.21 18.92 1.79
CA ASN A 443 -4.92 20.35 1.64
C ASN A 443 -3.43 20.65 1.70
N ALA A 444 -2.67 19.98 2.58
CA ALA A 444 -1.23 20.16 2.68
C ALA A 444 -0.51 19.88 1.36
N CYS A 445 -0.91 18.81 0.66
CA CYS A 445 -0.41 18.52 -0.69
C CYS A 445 -0.71 19.67 -1.66
N LEU A 446 -1.97 20.11 -1.76
CA LEU A 446 -2.37 21.23 -2.63
C LEU A 446 -1.58 22.50 -2.35
N VAL A 447 -1.32 22.81 -1.08
CA VAL A 447 -0.51 23.97 -0.72
C VAL A 447 0.96 23.77 -1.12
N GLY A 448 1.53 22.58 -0.92
CA GLY A 448 2.90 22.26 -1.36
C GLY A 448 3.07 22.45 -2.88
N LEU A 449 2.12 21.93 -3.67
CA LEU A 449 2.09 22.14 -5.12
C LEU A 449 1.99 23.63 -5.50
N ALA A 450 1.17 24.41 -4.77
CA ALA A 450 1.04 25.85 -4.98
C ALA A 450 2.33 26.62 -4.64
N VAL A 451 3.04 26.22 -3.59
CA VAL A 451 4.37 26.77 -3.22
C VAL A 451 5.38 26.51 -4.33
N ARG A 452 5.47 25.25 -4.80
CA ARG A 452 6.36 24.87 -5.91
C ARG A 452 6.04 25.66 -7.18
N LYS A 453 4.77 25.72 -7.58
CA LYS A 453 4.32 26.47 -8.77
C LYS A 453 4.61 27.97 -8.66
N SER A 454 4.59 28.53 -7.46
CA SER A 454 4.92 29.93 -7.19
C SER A 454 6.43 30.22 -7.16
N GLY A 455 7.29 29.18 -7.24
CA GLY A 455 8.75 29.33 -7.19
C GLY A 455 9.28 29.75 -5.81
N LEU A 456 8.54 29.47 -4.75
CA LEU A 456 8.95 29.71 -3.37
C LEU A 456 9.76 28.51 -2.84
N SER A 457 10.57 28.72 -1.80
CA SER A 457 11.25 27.61 -1.13
C SER A 457 10.23 26.71 -0.41
N ALA A 458 10.55 25.42 -0.26
CA ALA A 458 9.63 24.47 0.35
C ALA A 458 9.33 24.78 1.83
N ASP A 459 10.31 25.35 2.52
CA ASP A 459 10.23 25.82 3.90
C ASP A 459 9.70 27.27 4.02
N TYR A 460 9.17 27.86 2.94
CA TYR A 460 8.77 29.25 2.94
C TYR A 460 7.64 29.52 3.95
N VAL A 461 7.93 30.46 4.86
CA VAL A 461 6.96 31.10 5.76
C VAL A 461 6.93 32.59 5.44
N HIS A 462 5.75 33.11 5.17
CA HIS A 462 5.52 34.51 4.87
C HIS A 462 5.87 35.38 6.09
N PRO A 463 6.63 36.48 5.93
CA PRO A 463 7.03 37.33 7.06
C PRO A 463 5.88 37.95 7.87
N LEU A 464 4.67 38.00 7.32
CA LEU A 464 3.46 38.45 8.05
C LEU A 464 2.82 37.36 8.93
N ALA A 465 3.15 36.09 8.72
CA ALA A 465 2.65 34.98 9.52
C ALA A 465 3.40 34.84 10.86
N ILE A 466 4.60 35.41 10.92
CA ILE A 466 5.50 35.36 12.07
C ILE A 466 5.89 36.78 12.53
N ASP A 467 6.52 36.88 13.70
CA ASP A 467 7.21 38.09 14.18
C ASP A 467 6.38 39.39 14.29
N HIS A 468 5.04 39.31 14.29
CA HIS A 468 4.19 40.49 14.45
C HIS A 468 4.46 41.23 15.76
N GLY A 469 4.94 42.48 15.63
CA GLY A 469 5.21 43.36 16.77
C GLY A 469 6.46 43.00 17.58
N GLN A 470 7.42 42.29 16.99
CA GLN A 470 8.73 41.99 17.59
C GLN A 470 9.80 43.10 17.36
N ASP A 471 9.39 44.26 16.82
CA ASP A 471 10.24 45.46 16.65
C ASP A 471 10.28 46.37 17.90
#